data_AF-A0A2C2U691-F1
#
_entry.id   AF-A0A2C2U691-F1
#
_cell.length_a   1.000
_cell.length_b   1.000
_cell.length_c   1.000
_cell.angle_alpha   90.00
_cell.angle_beta   90.00
_cell.angle_gamma   90.00
#
_symmetry.space_group_name_H-M   'P 1'
#
loop_
_entity.id
_entity.type
_entity.pdbx_description
1 polymer ?
#
loop_
_entity_poly.entity_id
_entity_poly.type
_entity_poly.pdbx_seq_one_letter_code
_entity_poly.pdbx_strand_id
1 'polypeptide(L)'
;MAIWEVELFIYGPVKVSNVEKFKTQKGTNFNPFFSDIEIKNFDEGLNFKVTAFAPTSELANNAAMVFVGQMLDCLVLDIKVPIPLFLSFDGKKVNFSRNSNVKRFISKGEFKRAFVESLNLLNGEPSFLKAYGWYRKGLYTEDPFDKFLAFYNTIEVVATNYHPKNEASKKGSKSQIWECFKLLWGNCDQWPLIIKDQINWIDDNYNTRVGIAHGLANVNVEEVGKVINMSETIQKVAFMFLRDWKSKQFNQVGQREII
;
A
#
# COMPACT_ATOMS: atom_id res chain seq x y z
N MET A 1 30.73 2.39 11.75
CA MET A 1 29.43 2.85 11.24
C MET A 1 28.76 3.63 12.35
N ALA A 2 28.31 4.87 12.12
CA ALA A 2 27.63 5.64 13.16
C ALA A 2 26.20 5.14 13.38
N ILE A 3 25.68 5.38 14.59
CA ILE A 3 24.32 5.03 14.99
C ILE A 3 23.55 6.33 15.18
N TRP A 4 22.39 6.45 14.54
CA TRP A 4 21.55 7.64 14.54
C TRP A 4 20.18 7.29 15.12
N GLU A 5 19.59 8.17 15.93
CA GLU A 5 18.16 8.16 16.22
C GLU A 5 17.48 9.07 15.21
N VAL A 6 16.55 8.52 14.43
CA VAL A 6 15.75 9.28 13.46
C VAL A 6 14.33 9.38 13.98
N GLU A 7 13.81 10.60 14.05
CA GLU A 7 12.42 10.89 14.41
C GLU A 7 11.58 11.09 13.15
N LEU A 8 10.44 10.40 13.08
CA LEU A 8 9.50 10.41 11.96
C LEU A 8 8.08 10.64 12.49
N PHE A 9 7.27 11.35 11.73
CA PHE A 9 5.89 11.66 12.05
C PHE A 9 4.95 10.98 11.07
N ILE A 10 3.97 10.26 11.61
CA ILE A 10 2.96 9.55 10.85
C ILE A 10 1.62 10.22 11.10
N TYR A 11 1.10 10.89 10.09
CA TYR A 11 -0.18 11.59 10.13
C TYR A 11 -1.29 10.63 9.73
N GLY A 12 -2.39 10.66 10.49
CA GLY A 12 -3.58 9.88 10.20
C GLY A 12 -4.46 9.68 11.43
N PRO A 13 -5.70 9.20 11.24
CA PRO A 13 -6.66 8.98 12.31
C PRO A 13 -6.35 7.71 13.12
N VAL A 14 -5.16 7.66 13.72
CA VAL A 14 -4.64 6.51 14.45
C VAL A 14 -4.01 6.91 15.78
N LYS A 15 -4.00 5.98 16.73
CA LYS A 15 -3.36 6.12 18.04
C LYS A 15 -2.79 4.79 18.52
N VAL A 16 -1.88 4.86 19.48
CA VAL A 16 -1.46 3.73 20.33
C VAL A 16 -2.04 3.90 21.73
N SER A 17 -2.27 2.81 22.46
CA SER A 17 -2.78 2.89 23.83
C SER A 17 -1.72 3.37 24.81
N ASN A 18 -0.47 2.95 24.60
CA ASN A 18 0.71 3.31 25.40
C ASN A 18 1.89 3.61 24.48
N VAL A 19 3.00 4.07 25.07
CA VAL A 19 4.27 4.13 24.34
C VAL A 19 4.71 2.70 24.01
N GLU A 20 4.78 2.39 22.71
CA GLU A 20 5.19 1.07 22.25
C GLU A 20 6.67 1.05 21.98
N LYS A 21 7.40 0.11 22.60
CA LYS A 21 8.83 -0.10 22.36
C LYS A 21 9.12 -1.52 21.94
N PHE A 22 9.85 -1.71 20.86
CA PHE A 22 10.28 -3.03 20.40
C PHE A 22 11.47 -2.95 19.46
N LYS A 23 12.12 -4.10 19.29
CA LYS A 23 13.19 -4.31 18.31
C LYS A 23 12.64 -5.10 17.13
N THR A 24 13.02 -4.71 15.92
CA THR A 24 12.62 -5.40 14.68
C THR A 24 13.81 -5.58 13.74
N GLN A 25 13.77 -6.62 12.90
CA GLN A 25 14.82 -6.92 11.92
C GLN A 25 14.67 -6.00 10.69
N LYS A 26 15.80 -5.55 10.16
CA LYS A 26 15.96 -4.80 8.91
C LYS A 26 16.72 -5.59 7.85
N GLY A 27 17.70 -6.39 8.29
CA GLY A 27 18.58 -7.14 7.41
C GLY A 27 17.95 -8.40 6.82
N THR A 28 18.57 -8.93 5.77
CA THR A 28 18.20 -10.23 5.20
C THR A 28 18.55 -11.36 6.17
N ASN A 29 18.04 -12.56 5.92
CA ASN A 29 18.36 -13.75 6.74
C ASN A 29 19.88 -14.03 6.79
N PHE A 30 20.64 -13.62 5.77
CA PHE A 30 22.08 -13.83 5.67
C PHE A 30 22.90 -12.73 6.36
N ASN A 31 22.32 -11.56 6.63
CA ASN A 31 22.97 -10.48 7.35
C ASN A 31 21.95 -9.70 8.20
N PRO A 32 21.46 -10.29 9.29
CA PRO A 32 20.43 -9.67 10.11
C PRO A 32 21.03 -8.54 10.93
N PHE A 33 20.47 -7.34 10.76
CA PHE A 33 20.63 -6.23 11.68
C PHE A 33 19.27 -5.73 12.10
N PHE A 34 19.22 -5.04 13.24
CA PHE A 34 17.99 -4.72 13.93
C PHE A 34 17.87 -3.24 14.19
N SER A 35 16.66 -2.77 14.44
CA SER A 35 16.42 -1.41 14.91
C SER A 35 15.46 -1.40 16.07
N ASP A 36 15.79 -0.57 17.03
CA ASP A 36 14.92 -0.22 18.12
C ASP A 36 13.91 0.80 17.61
N ILE A 37 12.65 0.55 17.94
CA ILE A 37 11.49 1.35 17.55
C ILE A 37 10.80 1.79 18.83
N GLU A 38 10.56 3.08 18.95
CA GLU A 38 9.66 3.67 19.93
C GLU A 38 8.55 4.41 19.19
N ILE A 39 7.30 4.17 19.60
CA ILE A 39 6.11 4.78 19.02
C ILE A 39 5.32 5.45 20.13
N LYS A 40 5.03 6.73 19.96
CA LYS A 40 4.19 7.52 20.87
C LYS A 40 3.10 8.26 20.09
N ASN A 41 2.02 8.60 20.77
CA ASN A 41 1.01 9.49 20.19
C ASN A 41 1.56 10.92 20.07
N PHE A 42 1.11 11.64 19.05
CA PHE A 42 1.11 13.10 19.01
C PHE A 42 -0.25 13.60 18.49
N ASP A 43 -0.42 14.92 18.37
CA ASP A 43 -1.72 15.54 18.09
C ASP A 43 -2.42 14.98 16.83
N GLU A 44 -1.66 14.78 15.75
CA GLU A 44 -2.19 14.42 14.42
C GLU A 44 -1.88 12.97 14.00
N GLY A 45 -1.30 12.15 14.91
CA GLY A 45 -1.04 10.74 14.65
C GLY A 45 0.01 10.13 15.58
N LEU A 46 1.04 9.52 15.00
CA LEU A 46 2.10 8.80 15.72
C LEU A 46 3.50 9.37 15.44
N ASN A 47 4.30 9.51 16.49
CA ASN A 47 5.71 9.84 16.37
C ASN A 47 6.51 8.56 16.58
N PHE A 48 7.42 8.30 15.64
CA PHE A 48 8.30 7.15 15.57
C PHE A 48 9.73 7.60 15.80
N LYS A 49 10.41 6.96 16.74
CA LYS A 49 11.86 7.02 16.86
C LYS A 49 12.46 5.70 16.41
N VAL A 50 13.42 5.76 15.50
CA VAL A 50 14.00 4.59 14.85
C VAL A 50 15.52 4.70 14.85
N THR A 51 16.19 3.65 15.33
CA THR A 51 17.65 3.54 15.20
C THR A 51 18.04 3.27 13.74
N ALA A 52 18.99 4.02 13.18
CA ALA A 52 19.51 3.83 11.83
C ALA A 52 21.05 3.78 11.83
N PHE A 53 21.61 2.89 11.01
CA PHE A 53 23.05 2.72 10.87
C PHE A 53 23.48 3.29 9.53
N ALA A 54 24.23 4.39 9.55
CA ALA A 54 24.61 5.10 8.33
C ALA A 54 25.88 5.94 8.56
N PRO A 55 26.65 6.24 7.51
CA PRO A 55 27.82 7.12 7.63
C PRO A 55 27.44 8.60 7.82
N THR A 56 26.25 9.02 7.38
CA THR A 56 25.75 10.40 7.51
C THR A 56 24.31 10.43 8.02
N SER A 57 23.89 11.56 8.60
CA SER A 57 22.52 11.79 9.06
C SER A 57 21.50 11.77 7.93
N GLU A 58 21.86 12.28 6.74
CA GLU A 58 21.00 12.24 5.56
C GLU A 58 20.70 10.81 5.12
N LEU A 59 21.72 9.95 5.05
CA LEU A 59 21.53 8.54 4.73
C LEU A 59 20.75 7.81 5.82
N ALA A 60 20.93 8.18 7.09
CA ALA A 60 20.12 7.67 8.19
C ALA A 60 18.63 8.03 8.02
N ASN A 61 18.33 9.28 7.67
CA ASN A 61 16.98 9.76 7.39
C ASN A 61 16.34 8.99 6.23
N ASN A 62 17.04 8.89 5.10
CA ASN A 62 16.54 8.16 3.92
C ASN A 62 16.26 6.69 4.23
N ALA A 63 17.18 6.02 4.95
CA ALA A 63 17.01 4.63 5.35
C ALA A 63 15.81 4.44 6.30
N ALA A 64 15.64 5.34 7.28
CA ALA A 64 14.50 5.29 8.20
C ALA A 64 13.17 5.55 7.47
N MET A 65 13.13 6.51 6.54
CA MET A 65 11.94 6.82 5.76
C MET A 65 11.50 5.65 4.88
N VAL A 66 12.43 5.01 4.17
CA VAL A 66 12.11 3.81 3.37
C VAL A 66 11.63 2.68 4.26
N PHE A 67 12.33 2.42 5.37
CA PHE A 67 12.01 1.33 6.27
C PHE A 67 10.63 1.47 6.94
N VAL A 68 10.33 2.65 7.50
CA VAL A 68 9.01 2.92 8.10
C VAL A 68 7.94 3.05 7.01
N GLY A 69 8.27 3.61 5.85
CA GLY A 69 7.37 3.72 4.71
C GLY A 69 6.87 2.37 4.22
N GLN A 70 7.77 1.40 4.01
CA GLN A 70 7.41 0.04 3.60
C GLN A 70 6.56 -0.70 4.64
N MET A 71 6.86 -0.50 5.92
CA MET A 71 6.01 -1.02 7.00
C MET A 71 4.61 -0.41 6.93
N LEU A 72 4.50 0.90 6.72
CA LEU A 72 3.21 1.57 6.58
C LEU A 72 2.42 1.07 5.36
N ASP A 73 3.09 0.79 4.23
CA ASP A 73 2.48 0.18 3.05
C ASP A 73 1.79 -1.14 3.42
N CYS A 74 2.40 -1.97 4.27
CA CYS A 74 1.80 -3.22 4.76
C CYS A 74 0.71 -2.98 5.82
N LEU A 75 0.94 -2.02 6.73
CA LEU A 75 0.02 -1.72 7.82
C LEU A 75 -1.35 -1.31 7.29
N VAL A 76 -1.43 -0.45 6.26
CA VAL A 76 -2.72 0.01 5.72
C VAL A 76 -3.59 -1.11 5.13
N LEU A 77 -2.99 -2.25 4.78
CA LEU A 77 -3.71 -3.45 4.38
C LEU A 77 -4.12 -4.30 5.60
N ASP A 78 -3.24 -4.48 6.59
CA ASP A 78 -3.52 -5.28 7.81
C ASP A 78 -4.63 -4.67 8.66
N ILE A 79 -4.74 -3.34 8.68
CA ILE A 79 -5.76 -2.64 9.48
C ILE A 79 -7.19 -2.80 8.95
N LYS A 80 -7.37 -3.37 7.75
CA LYS A 80 -8.64 -3.67 7.04
C LYS A 80 -9.59 -2.50 6.81
N VAL A 81 -9.20 -1.29 7.23
CA VAL A 81 -9.94 -0.05 7.06
C VAL A 81 -9.05 0.90 6.25
N PRO A 82 -9.56 1.57 5.22
CA PRO A 82 -8.76 2.46 4.37
C PRO A 82 -8.40 3.75 5.10
N ILE A 83 -7.41 3.66 6.00
CA ILE A 83 -6.93 4.79 6.78
C ILE A 83 -5.73 5.42 6.05
N PRO A 84 -5.79 6.71 5.67
CA PRO A 84 -4.64 7.41 5.12
C PRO A 84 -3.55 7.53 6.19
N LEU A 85 -2.35 7.03 5.89
CA LEU A 85 -1.17 7.15 6.73
C LEU A 85 -0.05 7.82 5.94
N PHE A 86 0.25 9.07 6.28
CA PHE A 86 1.28 9.88 5.63
C PHE A 86 2.52 9.98 6.51
N LEU A 87 3.71 9.87 5.93
CA LEU A 87 5.00 9.90 6.63
C LEU A 87 5.71 11.22 6.34
N SER A 88 6.19 11.91 7.37
CA SER A 88 7.01 13.11 7.26
C SER A 88 8.19 13.10 8.25
N PHE A 89 9.19 13.92 7.96
CA PHE A 89 10.24 14.30 8.90
C PHE A 89 9.86 15.51 9.76
N ASP A 90 8.94 16.35 9.28
CA ASP A 90 8.49 17.50 10.05
C ASP A 90 7.21 17.17 10.83
N GLY A 91 7.25 17.42 12.14
CA GLY A 91 6.09 17.35 13.03
C GLY A 91 5.16 18.55 12.87
N LYS A 92 5.20 19.24 11.73
CA LYS A 92 4.39 20.42 11.45
C LYS A 92 2.98 20.00 11.14
N LYS A 93 2.01 20.71 11.68
CA LYS A 93 0.59 20.49 11.40
C LYS A 93 0.37 20.41 9.89
N VAL A 94 -0.02 19.25 9.42
CA VAL A 94 -0.51 19.10 8.05
C VAL A 94 -2.02 19.24 8.18
N ASN A 95 -2.61 20.22 7.49
CA ASN A 95 -4.06 20.37 7.41
C ASN A 95 -4.65 19.19 6.61
N PHE A 96 -4.63 17.99 7.19
CA PHE A 96 -5.43 16.88 6.71
C PHE A 96 -6.88 17.21 7.06
N SER A 97 -7.60 17.67 6.04
CA SER A 97 -9.03 18.05 6.04
C SER A 97 -10.00 16.91 6.41
N ARG A 98 -9.53 15.80 6.98
CA ARG A 98 -10.41 14.73 7.45
C ARG A 98 -10.62 14.89 8.94
N ASN A 99 -11.71 15.60 9.29
CA ASN A 99 -12.30 15.67 10.62
C ASN A 99 -12.58 14.26 11.14
N SER A 100 -11.55 13.64 11.69
CA SER A 100 -11.64 12.33 12.28
C SER A 100 -11.71 12.53 13.79
N ASN A 101 -12.92 12.78 14.28
CA ASN A 101 -13.22 12.70 15.72
C ASN A 101 -12.98 11.27 16.27
N VAL A 102 -12.74 10.29 15.39
CA VAL A 102 -12.58 8.87 15.71
C VAL A 102 -11.22 8.37 15.25
N LYS A 103 -10.33 8.02 16.18
CA LYS A 103 -9.01 7.45 15.85
C LYS A 103 -8.99 5.95 16.09
N ARG A 104 -8.40 5.19 15.17
CA ARG A 104 -8.18 3.74 15.32
C ARG A 104 -6.98 3.47 16.21
N PHE A 105 -7.13 2.61 17.22
CA PHE A 105 -5.99 2.10 17.96
C PHE A 105 -5.23 1.05 17.14
N ILE A 106 -3.90 1.21 17.08
CA ILE A 106 -2.98 0.23 16.51
C ILE A 106 -2.19 -0.39 17.64
N SER A 107 -2.22 -1.70 17.73
CA SER A 107 -1.48 -2.49 18.70
C SER A 107 -0.01 -2.67 18.30
N LYS A 108 0.85 -2.91 19.29
CA LYS A 108 2.23 -3.37 19.07
C LYS A 108 2.34 -4.55 18.09
N GLY A 109 1.40 -5.49 18.17
CA GLY A 109 1.37 -6.68 17.34
C GLY A 109 1.16 -6.36 15.86
N GLU A 110 0.30 -5.40 15.55
CA GLU A 110 0.07 -4.92 14.18
C GLU A 110 1.31 -4.27 13.58
N PHE A 111 1.99 -3.40 14.33
CA PHE A 111 3.26 -2.83 13.85
C PHE A 111 4.31 -3.90 13.59
N LYS A 112 4.48 -4.85 14.53
CA LYS A 112 5.45 -5.94 14.37
C LYS A 112 5.14 -6.79 13.14
N ARG A 113 3.87 -7.17 12.93
CA ARG A 113 3.47 -7.93 11.73
C ARG A 113 3.73 -7.13 10.46
N ALA A 114 3.41 -5.85 10.43
CA ALA A 114 3.67 -5.00 9.28
C ALA A 114 5.17 -4.87 8.95
N PHE A 115 6.04 -4.74 9.96
CA PHE A 115 7.49 -4.75 9.76
C PHE A 115 7.98 -6.09 9.20
N VAL A 116 7.54 -7.21 9.78
CA VAL A 116 7.90 -8.55 9.30
C VAL A 116 7.40 -8.77 7.87
N GLU A 117 6.16 -8.40 7.57
CA GLU A 117 5.58 -8.51 6.23
C GLU A 117 6.35 -7.66 5.22
N SER A 118 6.69 -6.41 5.56
CA SER A 118 7.46 -5.56 4.67
C SER A 118 8.84 -6.15 4.34
N LEU A 119 9.50 -6.77 5.32
CA LEU A 119 10.80 -7.41 5.11
C LEU A 119 10.66 -8.68 4.25
N ASN A 120 9.64 -9.50 4.50
CA ASN A 120 9.37 -10.70 3.72
C ASN A 120 9.04 -10.36 2.27
N LEU A 121 8.17 -9.39 2.03
CA LEU A 121 7.85 -8.94 0.68
C LEU A 121 9.03 -8.25 0.00
N LEU A 122 9.84 -7.47 0.72
CA LEU A 122 11.04 -6.86 0.13
C LEU A 122 12.01 -7.91 -0.41
N ASN A 123 12.19 -9.01 0.33
CA ASN A 123 13.14 -10.06 -0.02
C ASN A 123 12.58 -11.07 -1.04
N GLY A 124 11.28 -11.39 -0.98
CA GLY A 124 10.67 -12.40 -1.83
C GLY A 124 9.84 -11.84 -2.99
N GLU A 125 9.09 -10.77 -2.75
CA GLU A 125 8.01 -10.29 -3.62
C GLU A 125 7.98 -8.74 -3.77
N PRO A 126 9.08 -8.11 -4.21
CA PRO A 126 9.22 -6.65 -4.18
C PRO A 126 8.20 -5.92 -5.07
N SER A 127 7.77 -6.54 -6.18
CA SER A 127 6.70 -6.00 -7.02
C SER A 127 5.36 -5.95 -6.29
N PHE A 128 5.08 -6.93 -5.41
CA PHE A 128 3.87 -6.93 -4.58
C PHE A 128 3.94 -5.86 -3.49
N LEU A 129 5.10 -5.67 -2.85
CA LEU A 129 5.32 -4.55 -1.91
C LEU A 129 5.12 -3.19 -2.58
N LYS A 130 5.59 -3.04 -3.83
CA LYS A 130 5.36 -1.82 -4.62
C LYS A 130 3.86 -1.55 -4.86
N ALA A 131 3.06 -2.59 -5.08
CA ALA A 131 1.62 -2.45 -5.23
C ALA A 131 0.96 -1.94 -3.93
N TYR A 132 1.41 -2.38 -2.76
CA TYR A 132 0.94 -1.83 -1.48
C TYR A 132 1.26 -0.34 -1.34
N GLY A 133 2.46 0.08 -1.76
CA GLY A 133 2.85 1.50 -1.76
C GLY A 133 1.95 2.36 -2.63
N TRP A 134 1.58 1.87 -3.81
CA TRP A 134 0.58 2.54 -4.66
C TRP A 134 -0.78 2.64 -3.98
N TYR A 135 -1.24 1.56 -3.34
CA TYR A 135 -2.51 1.57 -2.62
C TYR A 135 -2.51 2.62 -1.49
N ARG A 136 -1.44 2.63 -0.66
CA ARG A 136 -1.30 3.62 0.40
C ARG A 136 -1.28 5.05 -0.15
N LYS A 137 -0.57 5.30 -1.26
CA LYS A 137 -0.56 6.60 -1.95
C LYS A 137 -1.97 7.06 -2.28
N GLY A 138 -2.79 6.20 -2.88
CA GLY A 138 -4.18 6.52 -3.22
C GLY A 138 -5.03 6.91 -2.02
N LEU A 139 -4.76 6.37 -0.82
CA LEU A 139 -5.53 6.70 0.38
C LEU A 139 -5.32 8.15 0.85
N TYR A 140 -4.08 8.66 0.77
CA TYR A 140 -3.70 9.97 1.31
C TYR A 140 -3.58 11.08 0.26
N THR A 141 -3.53 10.77 -1.03
CA THR A 141 -3.57 11.80 -2.07
C THR A 141 -4.95 12.45 -2.14
N GLU A 142 -5.00 13.77 -2.30
CA GLU A 142 -6.24 14.53 -2.43
C GLU A 142 -6.58 14.85 -3.90
N ASP A 143 -5.59 14.86 -4.80
CA ASP A 143 -5.83 15.01 -6.23
C ASP A 143 -6.60 13.78 -6.80
N PRO A 144 -7.75 13.99 -7.47
CA PRO A 144 -8.57 12.90 -7.98
C PRO A 144 -7.88 12.02 -9.03
N PHE A 145 -7.07 12.62 -9.91
CA PHE A 145 -6.37 11.88 -10.97
C PHE A 145 -5.27 11.02 -10.39
N ASP A 146 -4.43 11.56 -9.51
CA ASP A 146 -3.40 10.80 -8.81
C ASP A 146 -4.00 9.69 -7.96
N LYS A 147 -5.12 9.94 -7.28
CA LYS A 147 -5.84 8.95 -6.48
C LYS A 147 -6.29 7.76 -7.35
N PHE A 148 -6.96 8.05 -8.46
CA PHE A 148 -7.36 7.04 -9.42
C PHE A 148 -6.17 6.26 -9.97
N LEU A 149 -5.13 6.95 -10.43
CA LEU A 149 -3.91 6.33 -10.96
C LEU A 149 -3.23 5.45 -9.92
N ALA A 150 -3.18 5.88 -8.65
CA ALA A 150 -2.57 5.10 -7.58
C ALA A 150 -3.32 3.78 -7.33
N PHE A 151 -4.65 3.81 -7.27
CA PHE A 151 -5.44 2.57 -7.12
C PHE A 151 -5.39 1.69 -8.38
N TYR A 152 -5.40 2.28 -9.58
CA TYR A 152 -5.24 1.51 -10.81
C TYR A 152 -3.85 0.84 -10.88
N ASN A 153 -2.79 1.59 -10.56
CA ASN A 153 -1.41 1.07 -10.53
C ASN A 153 -1.23 -0.04 -9.51
N THR A 154 -1.99 -0.03 -8.41
CA THR A 154 -2.03 -1.15 -7.46
C THR A 154 -2.38 -2.46 -8.18
N ILE A 155 -3.44 -2.45 -9.00
CA ILE A 155 -3.90 -3.61 -9.75
C ILE A 155 -2.93 -3.95 -10.89
N GLU A 156 -2.54 -2.94 -11.67
CA GLU A 156 -1.68 -3.11 -12.85
C GLU A 156 -0.30 -3.66 -12.48
N VAL A 157 0.32 -3.19 -11.39
CA VAL A 157 1.63 -3.71 -10.94
C VAL A 157 1.55 -5.20 -10.61
N VAL A 158 0.52 -5.63 -9.87
CA VAL A 158 0.36 -7.06 -9.56
C VAL A 158 0.05 -7.86 -10.84
N ALA A 159 -0.87 -7.40 -11.67
CA ALA A 159 -1.24 -8.12 -12.89
C ALA A 159 -0.07 -8.28 -13.86
N THR A 160 0.71 -7.22 -14.08
CA THR A 160 1.85 -7.26 -15.01
C THR A 160 2.98 -8.20 -14.55
N ASN A 161 3.17 -8.36 -13.25
CA ASN A 161 4.22 -9.21 -12.69
C ASN A 161 3.75 -10.67 -12.49
N TYR A 162 2.49 -10.88 -12.11
CA TYR A 162 2.01 -12.17 -11.59
C TYR A 162 0.89 -12.84 -12.40
N HIS A 163 0.53 -12.32 -13.58
CA HIS A 163 -0.48 -12.94 -14.44
C HIS A 163 -0.12 -14.38 -14.85
N PRO A 164 -1.12 -15.26 -15.02
CA PRO A 164 -0.90 -16.57 -15.62
C PRO A 164 -0.36 -16.42 -17.03
N LYS A 165 0.65 -17.22 -17.40
CA LYS A 165 1.30 -17.16 -18.71
C LYS A 165 0.48 -17.94 -19.73
N ASN A 166 -0.37 -17.26 -20.48
CA ASN A 166 -1.19 -17.85 -21.56
C ASN A 166 -1.27 -16.91 -22.78
N GLU A 167 -1.88 -17.37 -23.88
CA GLU A 167 -1.96 -16.57 -25.11
C GLU A 167 -2.77 -15.27 -24.92
N ALA A 168 -3.78 -15.27 -24.02
CA ALA A 168 -4.57 -14.08 -23.74
C ALA A 168 -3.74 -13.01 -23.01
N SER A 169 -2.89 -13.40 -22.05
CA SER A 169 -2.08 -12.49 -21.23
C SER A 169 -0.92 -11.82 -22.00
N LYS A 170 -0.60 -12.26 -23.22
CA LYS A 170 0.44 -11.66 -24.08
C LYS A 170 0.04 -10.32 -24.69
N LYS A 171 -1.25 -9.96 -24.66
CA LYS A 171 -1.81 -8.77 -25.32
C LYS A 171 -1.67 -7.46 -24.51
N GLY A 172 -0.82 -7.44 -23.48
CA GLY A 172 -0.54 -6.25 -22.66
C GLY A 172 -1.28 -6.22 -21.32
N SER A 173 -1.06 -5.15 -20.54
CA SER A 173 -1.48 -5.06 -19.13
C SER A 173 -2.98 -5.23 -18.93
N LYS A 174 -3.81 -4.64 -19.80
CA LYS A 174 -5.27 -4.83 -19.77
C LYS A 174 -5.67 -6.31 -19.77
N SER A 175 -5.10 -7.10 -20.67
CA SER A 175 -5.41 -8.54 -20.77
C SER A 175 -4.84 -9.32 -19.58
N GLN A 176 -3.70 -8.89 -19.04
CA GLN A 176 -3.13 -9.49 -17.83
C GLN A 176 -4.02 -9.26 -16.61
N ILE A 177 -4.65 -8.09 -16.48
CA ILE A 177 -5.62 -7.81 -15.41
C ILE A 177 -6.84 -8.72 -15.55
N TRP A 178 -7.38 -8.87 -16.77
CA TRP A 178 -8.48 -9.81 -17.06
C TRP A 178 -8.15 -11.23 -16.60
N GLU A 179 -6.97 -11.74 -16.95
CA GLU A 179 -6.56 -13.09 -16.59
C GLU A 179 -6.31 -13.25 -15.08
N CYS A 180 -5.80 -12.22 -14.41
CA CYS A 180 -5.71 -12.21 -12.94
C CYS A 180 -7.09 -12.21 -12.27
N PHE A 181 -8.05 -11.43 -12.78
CA PHE A 181 -9.41 -11.39 -12.23
C PHE A 181 -10.09 -12.75 -12.41
N LYS A 182 -9.94 -13.39 -13.58
CA LYS A 182 -10.40 -14.77 -13.81
C LYS A 182 -9.76 -15.75 -12.84
N LEU A 183 -8.46 -15.63 -12.63
CA LEU A 183 -7.76 -16.50 -11.69
C LEU A 183 -8.30 -16.31 -10.27
N LEU A 184 -8.56 -15.09 -9.81
CA LEU A 184 -9.01 -14.86 -8.43
C LEU A 184 -10.50 -15.14 -8.21
N TRP A 185 -11.36 -14.61 -9.09
CA TRP A 185 -12.80 -14.50 -8.87
C TRP A 185 -13.64 -15.28 -9.88
N GLY A 186 -13.01 -15.87 -10.91
CA GLY A 186 -13.71 -16.57 -11.98
C GLY A 186 -14.25 -15.61 -13.05
N ASN A 187 -15.33 -16.01 -13.69
CA ASN A 187 -15.95 -15.23 -14.75
C ASN A 187 -16.56 -13.92 -14.23
N CYS A 188 -16.90 -12.99 -15.14
CA CYS A 188 -17.36 -11.64 -14.77
C CYS A 188 -18.65 -11.66 -13.91
N ASP A 189 -19.49 -12.67 -14.09
CA ASP A 189 -20.69 -12.95 -13.29
C ASP A 189 -20.38 -13.48 -11.88
N GLN A 190 -19.13 -13.80 -11.60
CA GLN A 190 -18.65 -14.30 -10.29
C GLN A 190 -17.77 -13.27 -9.57
N TRP A 191 -17.50 -12.14 -10.19
CA TRP A 191 -16.71 -11.06 -9.61
C TRP A 191 -17.38 -10.46 -8.36
N PRO A 192 -16.62 -9.72 -7.53
CA PRO A 192 -17.16 -9.00 -6.39
C PRO A 192 -18.41 -8.19 -6.75
N LEU A 193 -19.41 -8.19 -5.87
CA LEU A 193 -20.72 -7.55 -6.10
C LEU A 193 -20.62 -6.10 -6.62
N ILE A 194 -19.60 -5.36 -6.20
CA ILE A 194 -19.36 -3.97 -6.62
C ILE A 194 -19.02 -3.80 -8.11
N ILE A 195 -18.59 -4.87 -8.78
CA ILE A 195 -18.22 -4.91 -10.21
C ILE A 195 -18.79 -6.14 -10.93
N LYS A 196 -19.74 -6.85 -10.30
CA LYS A 196 -20.36 -8.04 -10.88
C LYS A 196 -21.08 -7.68 -12.17
N ASP A 197 -20.91 -8.51 -13.20
CA ASP A 197 -21.52 -8.33 -14.52
C ASP A 197 -21.07 -7.06 -15.28
N GLN A 198 -20.10 -6.31 -14.76
CA GLN A 198 -19.55 -5.12 -15.42
C GLN A 198 -18.45 -5.51 -16.42
N ILE A 199 -18.87 -6.05 -17.56
CA ILE A 199 -17.98 -6.61 -18.60
C ILE A 199 -16.96 -5.57 -19.11
N ASN A 200 -17.32 -4.28 -19.14
CA ASN A 200 -16.41 -3.23 -19.62
C ASN A 200 -15.55 -2.60 -18.52
N TRP A 201 -15.67 -3.03 -17.26
CA TRP A 201 -15.03 -2.34 -16.13
C TRP A 201 -13.52 -2.18 -16.32
N ILE A 202 -12.82 -3.26 -16.71
CA ILE A 202 -11.36 -3.21 -16.93
C ILE A 202 -11.03 -2.29 -18.11
N ASP A 203 -11.80 -2.38 -19.20
CA ASP A 203 -11.59 -1.60 -20.42
C ASP A 203 -11.81 -0.10 -20.21
N ASP A 204 -12.88 0.26 -19.51
CA ASP A 204 -13.21 1.65 -19.17
C ASP A 204 -12.14 2.26 -18.26
N ASN A 205 -11.75 1.54 -17.19
CA ASN A 205 -10.70 2.01 -16.29
C ASN A 205 -9.33 2.12 -16.98
N TYR A 206 -9.01 1.19 -17.88
CA TYR A 206 -7.78 1.26 -18.68
C TYR A 206 -7.78 2.50 -19.59
N ASN A 207 -8.89 2.78 -20.28
CA ASN A 207 -9.01 3.95 -21.15
C ASN A 207 -8.91 5.25 -20.34
N THR A 208 -9.56 5.34 -19.18
CA THR A 208 -9.41 6.47 -18.25
C THR A 208 -7.95 6.65 -17.82
N ARG A 209 -7.27 5.57 -17.43
CA ARG A 209 -5.85 5.62 -17.04
C ARG A 209 -4.96 6.10 -18.19
N VAL A 210 -5.18 5.62 -19.40
CA VAL A 210 -4.45 6.07 -20.60
C VAL A 210 -4.70 7.56 -20.84
N GLY A 211 -5.95 8.00 -20.78
CA GLY A 211 -6.32 9.41 -20.94
C GLY A 211 -5.61 10.32 -19.94
N ILE A 212 -5.63 9.98 -18.65
CA ILE A 212 -4.96 10.75 -17.60
C ILE A 212 -3.43 10.71 -17.78
N ALA A 213 -2.83 9.53 -17.95
CA ALA A 213 -1.38 9.37 -17.98
C ALA A 213 -0.71 10.03 -19.20
N HIS A 214 -1.41 10.15 -20.32
CA HIS A 214 -0.92 10.83 -21.52
C HIS A 214 -1.33 12.30 -21.62
N GLY A 215 -1.96 12.86 -20.57
CA GLY A 215 -2.40 14.26 -20.55
C GLY A 215 -3.52 14.58 -21.53
N LEU A 216 -4.26 13.55 -21.98
CA LEU A 216 -5.43 13.71 -22.87
C LEU A 216 -6.70 14.09 -22.08
N ALA A 217 -6.70 13.85 -20.77
CA ALA A 217 -7.75 14.31 -19.88
C ALA A 217 -7.62 15.82 -19.66
N ASN A 218 -8.66 16.58 -20.02
CA ASN A 218 -8.75 18.00 -19.69
C ASN A 218 -9.03 18.17 -18.19
N VAL A 219 -8.31 19.08 -17.55
CA VAL A 219 -8.56 19.46 -16.15
C VAL A 219 -9.81 20.36 -16.07
N ASN A 220 -10.98 19.78 -16.32
CA ASN A 220 -12.28 20.44 -16.21
C ASN A 220 -13.17 19.72 -15.19
N VAL A 221 -14.24 20.38 -14.75
CA VAL A 221 -15.14 19.88 -13.70
C VAL A 221 -15.79 18.54 -14.08
N GLU A 222 -16.12 18.34 -15.36
CA GLU A 222 -16.78 17.12 -15.83
C GLU A 222 -15.85 15.90 -15.75
N GLU A 223 -14.61 16.04 -16.22
CA GLU A 223 -13.63 14.95 -16.20
C GLU A 223 -13.17 14.62 -14.78
N VAL A 224 -12.95 15.65 -13.96
CA VAL A 224 -12.67 15.47 -12.53
C VAL A 224 -13.85 14.77 -11.84
N GLY A 225 -15.09 15.20 -12.12
CA GLY A 225 -16.30 14.59 -11.57
C GLY A 225 -16.44 13.10 -11.94
N LYS A 226 -16.15 12.75 -13.20
CA LYS A 226 -16.12 11.34 -13.65
C LYS A 226 -15.12 10.52 -12.85
N VAL A 227 -13.90 11.01 -12.66
CA VAL A 227 -12.85 10.27 -11.92
C VAL A 227 -13.17 10.16 -10.43
N ILE A 228 -13.74 11.20 -9.83
CA ILE A 228 -14.23 11.15 -8.44
C ILE A 228 -15.26 10.03 -8.27
N ASN A 229 -16.23 9.92 -9.20
CA ASN A 229 -17.26 8.88 -9.15
C ASN A 229 -16.69 7.45 -9.28
N MET A 230 -15.56 7.29 -9.97
CA MET A 230 -14.88 5.99 -10.10
C MET A 230 -14.00 5.64 -8.89
N SER A 231 -13.54 6.66 -8.15
CA SER A 231 -12.49 6.53 -7.13
C SER A 231 -12.85 5.57 -6.00
N GLU A 232 -14.10 5.59 -5.53
CA GLU A 232 -14.53 4.69 -4.45
C GLU A 232 -14.54 3.22 -4.88
N THR A 233 -15.05 2.93 -6.09
CA THR A 233 -15.11 1.58 -6.62
C THR A 233 -13.71 1.02 -6.88
N ILE A 234 -12.84 1.79 -7.55
CA ILE A 234 -11.47 1.31 -7.85
C ILE A 234 -10.65 1.12 -6.57
N GLN A 235 -10.84 1.96 -5.55
CA GLN A 235 -10.21 1.76 -4.24
C GLN A 235 -10.62 0.43 -3.61
N LYS A 236 -11.93 0.13 -3.58
CA LYS A 236 -12.45 -1.12 -3.02
C LYS A 236 -11.95 -2.34 -3.81
N VAL A 237 -11.98 -2.27 -5.14
CA VAL A 237 -11.47 -3.34 -6.00
C VAL A 237 -9.97 -3.55 -5.78
N ALA A 238 -9.16 -2.49 -5.73
CA ALA A 238 -7.72 -2.60 -5.47
C ALA A 238 -7.42 -3.24 -4.11
N PHE A 239 -8.15 -2.86 -3.05
CA PHE A 239 -8.03 -3.47 -1.74
C PHE A 239 -8.36 -4.98 -1.76
N MET A 240 -9.52 -5.33 -2.34
CA MET A 240 -9.95 -6.73 -2.47
C MET A 240 -8.96 -7.54 -3.28
N PHE A 241 -8.46 -6.98 -4.38
CA PHE A 241 -7.49 -7.62 -5.26
C PHE A 241 -6.19 -7.94 -4.52
N LEU A 242 -5.61 -6.98 -3.80
CA LEU A 242 -4.40 -7.21 -2.99
C LEU A 242 -4.64 -8.30 -1.92
N ARG A 243 -5.73 -8.20 -1.17
CA ARG A 243 -6.07 -9.16 -0.10
C ARG A 243 -6.23 -10.57 -0.65
N ASP A 244 -7.03 -10.73 -1.71
CA ASP A 244 -7.38 -12.03 -2.27
C ASP A 244 -6.17 -12.64 -3.00
N TRP A 245 -5.38 -11.81 -3.69
CA TRP A 245 -4.13 -12.25 -4.32
C TRP A 245 -3.14 -12.77 -3.29
N LYS A 246 -2.92 -12.02 -2.20
CA LYS A 246 -2.06 -12.44 -1.09
C LYS A 246 -2.52 -13.78 -0.51
N SER A 247 -3.83 -13.92 -0.25
CA SER A 247 -4.39 -15.14 0.29
C SER A 247 -4.25 -16.34 -0.65
N LYS A 248 -4.29 -16.13 -1.97
CA LYS A 248 -4.20 -17.22 -2.94
C LYS A 248 -2.77 -17.65 -3.23
N GLN A 249 -1.85 -16.69 -3.40
CA GLN A 249 -0.48 -16.97 -3.84
C GLN A 249 0.48 -17.24 -2.68
N PHE A 250 0.32 -16.55 -1.54
CA PHE A 250 1.33 -16.57 -0.48
C PHE A 250 0.93 -17.43 0.73
N ASN A 251 -0.37 -17.67 0.96
CA ASN A 251 -0.80 -18.61 2.01
C ASN A 251 -0.76 -20.09 1.57
N GLN A 252 -0.49 -20.39 0.29
CA GLN A 252 -0.26 -21.78 -0.16
C GLN A 252 1.18 -22.27 0.10
N VAL A 253 2.12 -21.38 0.42
CA VAL A 253 3.52 -21.73 0.68
C VAL A 253 3.73 -22.24 2.12
N GLY A 254 2.87 -21.86 3.07
CA GLY A 254 2.95 -22.30 4.47
C GLY A 254 2.44 -23.71 4.77
N GLN A 255 1.97 -24.47 3.77
CA GLN A 255 1.55 -25.87 3.92
C GLN A 255 2.54 -26.89 3.31
N ARG A 256 3.65 -26.44 2.69
CA ARG A 256 4.63 -27.33 2.06
C ARG A 256 5.86 -27.66 2.91
N GLU A 257 5.95 -27.17 4.15
CA GLU A 257 7.06 -27.45 5.08
C GLU A 257 6.61 -28.14 6.39
N ILE A 258 5.51 -28.91 6.36
CA ILE A 258 5.17 -29.86 7.43
C ILE A 258 4.69 -31.16 6.80
N ILE A 259 5.61 -31.91 6.18
CA ILE A 259 5.61 -33.39 6.10
C ILE A 259 7.06 -33.85 6.23
#